data_AF-A0A352FLC2-F1
#
_entry.id   AF-A0A352FLC2-F1
#
_cell.length_a   1.000
_cell.length_b   1.000
_cell.length_c   1.000
_cell.angle_alpha   90.00
_cell.angle_beta   90.00
_cell.angle_gamma   90.00
#
_symmetry.space_group_name_H-M   'P 1'
#
loop_
_entity.id
_entity.type
_entity.pdbx_description
1 polymer ?
#
loop_
_entity_poly.entity_id
_entity_poly.type
_entity_poly.pdbx_seq_one_letter_code
_entity_poly.pdbx_strand_id
1 'polypeptide(L)'
;MRFSWSRIGATAILGLFVAASAGCTVVNKIRAKNELNETARAYKAGRFEEAENHAKRALYLDPSNPTAPIFIARIIHQQYKPGVDSPDNIQRAHEAIDAYQRVLQQNPKNDEAFKAISVLYSAIKDDQSLRAWITKRATDASQPNDKRAEAYAILAGKDWDCSYKVTEQPDVKITSTEGGSAKVTYKKTKDQKDFDAIQKCVVRGLEEAETAIKYDSNNESAWSYKTNLLLEAAKQAEMDGKADQKAQYEKQADVAGKRAGALADERRKKEEAADAAAGTPTP
;
A
#
# COMPACT_ATOMS: atom_id res chain seq x y z
N MET A 1 60.09 -39.86 14.06
CA MET A 1 58.84 -39.11 14.34
C MET A 1 57.69 -40.10 14.44
N ARG A 2 57.14 -40.33 15.64
CA ARG A 2 55.99 -41.21 15.85
C ARG A 2 54.71 -40.42 15.57
N PHE A 3 54.06 -40.67 14.44
CA PHE A 3 52.76 -40.09 14.15
C PHE A 3 51.71 -40.72 15.07
N SER A 4 51.17 -39.92 15.98
CA SER A 4 50.12 -40.31 16.93
C SER A 4 48.82 -40.55 16.16
N TRP A 5 48.43 -41.82 15.97
CA TRP A 5 47.17 -42.22 15.32
C TRP A 5 45.91 -41.62 15.95
N SER A 6 45.98 -41.15 17.20
CA SER A 6 44.88 -40.45 17.88
C SER A 6 44.49 -39.09 17.28
N ARG A 7 45.40 -38.41 16.56
CA ARG A 7 45.11 -37.10 15.94
C ARG A 7 44.44 -37.19 14.57
N ILE A 8 44.61 -38.32 13.87
CA ILE A 8 44.01 -38.57 12.55
C ILE A 8 42.56 -39.06 12.71
N GLY A 9 42.27 -39.83 13.77
CA GLY A 9 40.90 -40.25 14.08
C GLY A 9 39.97 -39.08 14.44
N ALA A 10 40.46 -38.08 15.19
CA ALA A 10 39.66 -36.93 15.60
C ALA A 10 39.30 -35.98 14.44
N THR A 11 40.19 -35.79 13.45
CA THR A 11 39.92 -34.96 12.27
C THR A 11 39.00 -35.66 11.26
N ALA A 12 39.09 -36.99 11.12
CA ALA A 12 38.18 -37.75 10.26
C ALA A 12 36.73 -37.77 10.78
N ILE A 13 36.53 -37.83 12.10
CA ILE A 13 35.20 -37.78 12.73
C ILE A 13 34.58 -36.37 12.58
N LEU A 14 35.38 -35.31 12.69
CA LEU A 14 34.92 -33.93 12.52
C LEU A 14 34.50 -33.63 11.06
N GLY A 15 35.23 -34.18 10.06
CA GLY A 15 34.88 -34.04 8.65
C GLY A 15 33.60 -34.78 8.24
N LEU A 16 33.32 -35.94 8.84
CA LEU A 16 32.10 -36.72 8.59
C LEU A 16 30.84 -36.05 9.18
N PHE A 17 30.96 -35.34 10.30
CA PHE A 17 29.86 -34.58 10.91
C PHE A 17 29.47 -33.33 10.10
N VAL A 18 30.42 -32.66 9.45
CA VAL A 18 30.14 -31.49 8.58
C VAL A 18 29.46 -31.91 7.26
N ALA A 19 29.80 -33.09 6.72
CA ALA A 19 29.13 -33.62 5.53
C ALA A 19 27.67 -34.04 5.79
N ALA A 20 27.38 -34.57 6.99
CA ALA A 20 26.02 -35.00 7.36
C ALA A 20 25.05 -33.82 7.54
N SER A 21 25.50 -32.69 8.10
CA SER A 21 24.65 -31.49 8.28
C SER A 21 24.34 -30.75 6.97
N ALA A 22 25.28 -30.76 6.02
CA ALA A 22 25.07 -30.22 4.68
C ALA A 22 24.02 -31.05 3.88
N GLY A 23 24.03 -32.38 4.02
CA GLY A 23 23.09 -33.29 3.34
C GLY A 23 21.63 -33.09 3.77
N CYS A 24 21.37 -32.94 5.08
CA CYS A 24 20.01 -32.66 5.59
C CYS A 24 19.45 -31.33 5.09
N THR A 25 20.31 -30.32 4.92
CA THR A 25 19.92 -28.99 4.44
C THR A 25 19.46 -29.02 2.97
N VAL A 26 20.17 -29.76 2.11
CA VAL A 26 19.79 -29.88 0.68
C VAL A 26 18.49 -30.67 0.52
N VAL A 27 18.34 -31.79 1.24
CA VAL A 27 17.11 -32.61 1.20
C VAL A 27 15.90 -31.81 1.67
N ASN A 28 16.03 -31.04 2.76
CA ASN A 28 14.95 -30.21 3.27
C ASN A 28 14.53 -29.12 2.26
N LYS A 29 15.48 -28.49 1.55
CA LYS A 29 15.16 -27.52 0.48
C LYS A 29 14.38 -28.14 -0.67
N ILE A 30 14.74 -29.36 -1.08
CA ILE A 30 14.00 -30.09 -2.14
C ILE A 30 12.58 -30.41 -1.66
N ARG A 31 12.43 -30.89 -0.43
CA ARG A 31 11.11 -31.16 0.17
C ARG A 31 10.28 -29.89 0.29
N ALA A 32 10.88 -28.78 0.73
CA ALA A 32 10.22 -27.48 0.81
C ALA A 32 9.71 -27.04 -0.58
N LYS A 33 10.50 -27.20 -1.64
CA LYS A 33 10.08 -26.91 -3.00
C LYS A 33 8.89 -27.78 -3.44
N ASN A 34 8.88 -29.06 -3.08
CA ASN A 34 7.73 -29.94 -3.37
C ASN A 34 6.48 -29.48 -2.61
N GLU A 35 6.59 -29.13 -1.33
CA GLU A 35 5.49 -28.57 -0.55
C GLU A 35 4.97 -27.24 -1.17
N LEU A 36 5.84 -26.39 -1.72
CA LEU A 36 5.41 -25.18 -2.43
C LEU A 36 4.67 -25.49 -3.75
N ASN A 37 5.04 -26.55 -4.45
CA ASN A 37 4.30 -27.01 -5.63
C ASN A 37 2.90 -27.50 -5.24
N GLU A 38 2.77 -28.25 -4.14
CA GLU A 38 1.47 -28.66 -3.60
C GLU A 38 0.63 -27.47 -3.13
N THR A 39 1.27 -26.49 -2.48
CA THR A 39 0.65 -25.21 -2.11
C THR A 39 -0.01 -24.57 -3.32
N ALA A 40 0.73 -24.43 -4.43
CA ALA A 40 0.22 -23.83 -5.65
C ALA A 40 -0.92 -24.65 -6.29
N ARG A 41 -0.85 -25.99 -6.23
CA ARG A 41 -1.92 -26.87 -6.71
C ARG A 41 -3.20 -26.72 -5.90
N ALA A 42 -3.11 -26.80 -4.57
CA ALA A 42 -4.25 -26.67 -3.68
C ALA A 42 -4.89 -25.27 -3.78
N TYR A 43 -4.06 -24.22 -3.86
CA TYR A 43 -4.53 -22.85 -4.05
C TYR A 43 -5.34 -22.69 -5.34
N LYS A 44 -4.82 -23.18 -6.48
CA LYS A 44 -5.52 -23.13 -7.77
C LYS A 44 -6.84 -23.90 -7.76
N ALA A 45 -6.95 -24.93 -6.94
CA ALA A 45 -8.15 -25.71 -6.77
C ALA A 45 -9.13 -25.14 -5.71
N GLY A 46 -8.85 -23.95 -5.15
CA GLY A 46 -9.68 -23.31 -4.13
C GLY A 46 -9.60 -23.95 -2.73
N ARG A 47 -8.67 -24.89 -2.52
CA ARG A 47 -8.49 -25.57 -1.23
C ARG A 47 -7.49 -24.80 -0.37
N PHE A 48 -7.92 -23.64 0.13
CA PHE A 48 -7.03 -22.68 0.79
C PHE A 48 -6.43 -23.21 2.11
N GLU A 49 -7.20 -23.94 2.93
CA GLU A 49 -6.68 -24.54 4.17
C GLU A 49 -5.58 -25.59 3.89
N GLU A 50 -5.77 -26.43 2.87
CA GLU A 50 -4.77 -27.41 2.41
C GLU A 50 -3.52 -26.69 1.90
N ALA A 51 -3.70 -25.65 1.08
CA ALA A 51 -2.61 -24.83 0.56
C ALA A 51 -1.79 -24.19 1.69
N GLU A 52 -2.47 -23.64 2.71
CA GLU A 52 -1.82 -23.01 3.86
C GLU A 52 -0.96 -24.02 4.64
N ASN A 53 -1.47 -25.24 4.83
CA ASN A 53 -0.74 -26.31 5.51
C ASN A 53 0.52 -26.73 4.74
N HIS A 54 0.44 -26.88 3.41
CA HIS A 54 1.61 -27.14 2.58
C HIS A 54 2.62 -25.99 2.66
N ALA A 55 2.17 -24.74 2.61
CA ALA A 55 3.05 -23.57 2.67
C ALA A 55 3.77 -23.47 4.03
N LYS A 56 3.07 -23.74 5.14
CA LYS A 56 3.65 -23.83 6.49
C LYS A 56 4.68 -24.95 6.61
N ARG A 57 4.42 -26.13 6.01
CA ARG A 57 5.41 -27.22 5.95
C ARG A 57 6.65 -26.83 5.14
N ALA A 58 6.46 -26.14 4.02
CA ALA A 58 7.58 -25.63 3.23
C ALA A 58 8.47 -24.68 4.05
N LEU A 59 7.86 -23.75 4.79
CA LEU A 59 8.58 -22.83 5.67
C LEU A 59 9.28 -23.55 6.83
N TYR A 60 8.64 -24.58 7.41
CA TYR A 60 9.26 -25.41 8.45
C TYR A 60 10.50 -26.14 7.94
N LEU A 61 10.43 -26.69 6.73
CA LEU A 61 11.54 -27.43 6.10
C LEU A 61 12.69 -26.50 5.69
N ASP A 62 12.38 -25.32 5.15
CA ASP A 62 13.36 -24.32 4.72
C ASP A 62 12.99 -22.92 5.24
N PRO A 63 13.36 -22.58 6.51
CA PRO A 63 12.98 -21.31 7.13
C PRO A 63 13.51 -20.06 6.41
N SER A 64 14.57 -20.20 5.59
CA SER A 64 15.12 -19.10 4.79
C SER A 64 14.52 -19.02 3.38
N ASN A 65 13.51 -19.84 3.06
CA ASN A 65 12.83 -19.80 1.78
C ASN A 65 12.05 -18.48 1.64
N PRO A 66 12.38 -17.61 0.65
CA PRO A 66 11.72 -16.32 0.53
C PRO A 66 10.28 -16.41 -0.02
N THR A 67 9.91 -17.55 -0.60
CA THR A 67 8.63 -17.75 -1.30
C THR A 67 7.54 -18.27 -0.35
N ALA A 68 7.90 -19.16 0.56
CA ALA A 68 6.97 -19.75 1.52
C ALA A 68 6.14 -18.71 2.33
N PRO A 69 6.74 -17.69 2.98
CA PRO A 69 5.97 -16.72 3.75
C PRO A 69 5.05 -15.87 2.87
N ILE A 70 5.43 -15.58 1.62
CA ILE A 70 4.58 -14.86 0.67
C ILE A 70 3.34 -15.68 0.31
N PHE A 71 3.51 -16.99 0.05
CA PHE A 71 2.35 -17.85 -0.19
C PHE A 71 1.44 -17.93 1.03
N ILE A 72 1.98 -18.12 2.24
CA ILE A 72 1.20 -18.13 3.47
C ILE A 72 0.35 -16.84 3.56
N ALA A 73 0.97 -15.67 3.39
CA ALA A 73 0.27 -14.40 3.47
C ALA A 73 -0.84 -14.26 2.42
N ARG A 74 -0.56 -14.61 1.15
CA ARG A 74 -1.55 -14.59 0.06
C ARG A 74 -2.71 -15.55 0.31
N ILE A 75 -2.43 -16.76 0.81
CA ILE A 75 -3.46 -17.77 1.08
C ILE A 75 -4.39 -17.32 2.21
N ILE A 76 -3.83 -16.78 3.30
CA ILE A 76 -4.64 -16.25 4.40
C ILE A 76 -5.46 -15.05 3.90
N HIS A 77 -4.86 -14.13 3.14
CA HIS A 77 -5.57 -12.99 2.55
C HIS A 77 -6.70 -13.45 1.62
N GLN A 78 -6.51 -14.50 0.82
CA GLN A 78 -7.55 -15.03 -0.06
C GLN A 78 -8.76 -15.61 0.69
N GLN A 79 -8.59 -15.95 1.97
CA GLN A 79 -9.69 -16.41 2.85
C GLN A 79 -10.48 -15.26 3.49
N TYR A 80 -9.94 -14.04 3.49
CA TYR A 80 -10.68 -12.84 3.89
C TYR A 80 -11.74 -12.51 2.84
N LYS A 81 -12.96 -12.19 3.29
CA LYS A 81 -14.10 -11.82 2.45
C LYS A 81 -14.39 -10.32 2.58
N PRO A 82 -14.04 -9.49 1.58
CA PRO A 82 -14.31 -8.06 1.63
C PRO A 82 -15.80 -7.75 1.85
N GLY A 83 -16.10 -6.80 2.73
CA GLY A 83 -17.46 -6.34 3.02
C GLY A 83 -18.25 -7.19 4.02
N VAL A 84 -17.66 -8.26 4.58
CA VAL A 84 -18.29 -9.07 5.63
C VAL A 84 -17.72 -8.68 7.00
N ASP A 85 -18.50 -8.00 7.84
CA ASP A 85 -18.06 -7.45 9.13
C ASP A 85 -18.22 -8.46 10.30
N SER A 86 -17.99 -9.76 10.07
CA SER A 86 -18.03 -10.77 11.14
C SER A 86 -16.70 -10.86 11.91
N PRO A 87 -16.70 -11.17 13.23
CA PRO A 87 -15.46 -11.29 14.01
C PRO A 87 -14.43 -12.24 13.39
N ASP A 88 -14.86 -13.41 12.91
CA ASP A 88 -13.97 -14.39 12.27
C ASP A 88 -13.34 -13.85 10.98
N ASN A 89 -14.08 -13.07 10.20
CA ASN A 89 -13.57 -12.50 8.95
C ASN A 89 -12.57 -11.38 9.21
N ILE A 90 -12.84 -10.52 10.20
CA ILE A 90 -11.90 -9.48 10.65
C ILE A 90 -10.64 -10.11 11.23
N GLN A 91 -10.77 -11.18 12.02
CA GLN A 91 -9.63 -11.94 12.52
C GLN A 91 -8.77 -12.49 11.36
N ARG A 92 -9.38 -12.96 10.28
CA ARG A 92 -8.67 -13.43 9.08
C ARG A 92 -7.87 -12.32 8.40
N ALA A 93 -8.39 -11.09 8.38
CA ALA A 93 -7.65 -9.93 7.89
C ALA A 93 -6.42 -9.63 8.76
N HIS A 94 -6.55 -9.68 10.09
CA HIS A 94 -5.42 -9.51 11.01
C HIS A 94 -4.35 -10.60 10.84
N GLU A 95 -4.75 -11.87 10.67
CA GLU A 95 -3.82 -12.97 10.39
C GLU A 95 -3.04 -12.72 9.08
N ALA A 96 -3.71 -12.21 8.04
CA ALA A 96 -3.07 -11.85 6.78
C ALA A 96 -2.09 -10.68 6.96
N ILE A 97 -2.47 -9.65 7.71
CA ILE A 97 -1.59 -8.52 8.05
C ILE A 97 -0.32 -9.02 8.73
N ASP A 98 -0.46 -9.86 9.77
CA ASP A 98 0.69 -10.44 10.50
C ASP A 98 1.58 -11.28 9.58
N ALA A 99 0.99 -12.06 8.67
CA ALA A 99 1.74 -12.85 7.70
C ALA A 99 2.54 -11.96 6.73
N TYR A 100 1.95 -10.89 6.20
CA TYR A 100 2.67 -9.92 5.37
C TYR A 100 3.73 -9.13 6.16
N GLN A 101 3.51 -8.84 7.44
CA GLN A 101 4.54 -8.23 8.28
C GLN A 101 5.76 -9.15 8.43
N ARG A 102 5.58 -10.47 8.56
CA ARG A 102 6.68 -11.45 8.56
C ARG A 102 7.43 -11.48 7.22
N VAL A 103 6.73 -11.33 6.10
CA VAL A 103 7.39 -11.15 4.78
C VAL A 103 8.32 -9.93 4.80
N LEU A 104 7.86 -8.82 5.37
CA LEU A 104 8.65 -7.59 5.46
C LEU A 104 9.82 -7.67 6.46
N GLN A 105 9.77 -8.57 7.44
CA GLN A 105 10.93 -8.84 8.31
C GLN A 105 12.09 -9.47 7.52
N GLN A 106 11.78 -10.31 6.53
CA GLN A 106 12.81 -10.94 5.68
C GLN A 106 13.19 -10.07 4.47
N ASN A 107 12.20 -9.40 3.87
CA ASN A 107 12.39 -8.51 2.75
C ASN A 107 11.68 -7.17 3.01
N PRO A 108 12.33 -6.21 3.68
CA PRO A 108 11.74 -4.90 4.01
C PRO A 108 11.33 -4.05 2.81
N LYS A 109 11.79 -4.41 1.60
CA LYS A 109 11.49 -3.71 0.34
C LYS A 109 10.38 -4.40 -0.47
N ASN A 110 9.69 -5.39 0.09
CA ASN A 110 8.60 -6.08 -0.59
C ASN A 110 7.39 -5.15 -0.77
N ASP A 111 7.24 -4.59 -1.98
CA ASP A 111 6.16 -3.65 -2.32
C ASP A 111 4.77 -4.28 -2.24
N GLU A 112 4.65 -5.55 -2.62
CA GLU A 112 3.39 -6.29 -2.55
C GLU A 112 2.90 -6.42 -1.11
N ALA A 113 3.78 -6.82 -0.19
CA ALA A 113 3.42 -6.99 1.21
C ALA A 113 2.99 -5.65 1.85
N PHE A 114 3.69 -4.56 1.53
CA PHE A 114 3.29 -3.23 1.98
C PHE A 114 1.89 -2.85 1.48
N LYS A 115 1.61 -3.04 0.19
CA LYS A 115 0.32 -2.72 -0.43
C LYS A 115 -0.80 -3.59 0.12
N ALA A 116 -0.57 -4.89 0.31
CA ALA A 116 -1.55 -5.80 0.84
C ALA A 116 -1.97 -5.43 2.28
N ILE A 117 -1.03 -5.06 3.14
CA ILE A 117 -1.34 -4.56 4.49
C ILE A 117 -2.18 -3.28 4.43
N SER A 118 -1.83 -2.33 3.54
CA SER A 118 -2.62 -1.11 3.36
C SER A 118 -4.07 -1.40 2.91
N VAL A 119 -4.24 -2.34 1.98
CA VAL A 119 -5.58 -2.77 1.51
C VAL A 119 -6.36 -3.42 2.64
N LEU A 120 -5.74 -4.30 3.42
CA LEU A 120 -6.39 -5.00 4.52
C LEU A 120 -6.85 -4.04 5.62
N TYR A 121 -5.99 -3.12 6.08
CA TYR A 121 -6.40 -2.10 7.05
C TYR A 121 -7.55 -1.22 6.53
N SER A 122 -7.50 -0.83 5.25
CA SER A 122 -8.59 -0.08 4.61
C SER A 122 -9.89 -0.88 4.62
N ALA A 123 -9.82 -2.17 4.27
CA ALA A 123 -10.99 -3.03 4.15
C ALA A 123 -11.68 -3.29 5.50
N ILE A 124 -10.92 -3.37 6.60
CA ILE A 124 -11.45 -3.50 7.96
C ILE A 124 -11.75 -2.15 8.63
N LYS A 125 -11.64 -1.03 7.90
CA LYS A 125 -11.89 0.34 8.37
C LYS A 125 -11.01 0.75 9.56
N ASP A 126 -9.81 0.18 9.68
CA ASP A 126 -8.82 0.57 10.68
C ASP A 126 -7.95 1.72 10.15
N ASP A 127 -8.56 2.92 10.11
CA ASP A 127 -7.93 4.11 9.57
C ASP A 127 -6.69 4.56 10.36
N GLN A 128 -6.68 4.30 11.68
CA GLN A 128 -5.54 4.65 12.54
C GLN A 128 -4.32 3.81 12.18
N SER A 129 -4.48 2.47 12.13
CA SER A 129 -3.38 1.58 11.76
C SER A 129 -2.96 1.78 10.32
N LEU A 130 -3.90 2.03 9.40
CA LEU A 130 -3.59 2.34 8.01
C LEU A 130 -2.72 3.59 7.87
N ARG A 131 -3.09 4.70 8.53
CA ARG A 131 -2.29 5.93 8.51
C ARG A 131 -0.89 5.68 9.07
N ALA A 132 -0.79 5.05 10.25
CA ALA A 132 0.49 4.74 10.87
C ALA A 132 1.38 3.86 9.95
N TRP A 133 0.77 2.88 9.28
CA TRP A 133 1.46 2.00 8.34
C TRP A 133 2.02 2.73 7.13
N ILE A 134 1.22 3.60 6.50
CA ILE A 134 1.66 4.35 5.32
C ILE A 134 2.72 5.40 5.72
N THR A 135 2.53 6.09 6.85
CA THR A 135 3.51 7.05 7.38
C THR A 135 4.87 6.39 7.58
N LYS A 136 4.92 5.15 8.09
CA LYS A 136 6.19 4.42 8.26
C LYS A 136 7.01 4.37 6.96
N ARG A 137 6.38 4.08 5.82
CA ARG A 137 7.08 4.06 4.52
C ARG A 137 7.41 5.46 4.01
N ALA A 138 6.50 6.42 4.19
CA ALA A 138 6.69 7.81 3.77
C ALA A 138 7.94 8.43 4.45
N THR A 139 8.12 8.18 5.74
CA THR A 139 9.19 8.78 6.55
C THR A 139 10.48 7.95 6.61
N ASP A 140 10.48 6.72 6.11
CA ASP A 140 11.66 5.85 6.11
C ASP A 140 12.67 6.28 5.04
N ALA A 141 13.81 6.82 5.49
CA ALA A 141 14.87 7.31 4.62
C ALA A 141 15.58 6.20 3.81
N SER A 142 15.38 4.92 4.14
CA SER A 142 15.90 3.79 3.36
C SER A 142 15.05 3.44 2.14
N GLN A 143 13.82 3.98 2.06
CA GLN A 143 12.92 3.77 0.93
C GLN A 143 13.33 4.66 -0.25
N PRO A 144 13.21 4.15 -1.49
CA PRO A 144 13.34 4.96 -2.70
C PRO A 144 12.39 6.16 -2.70
N ASN A 145 12.84 7.28 -3.28
CA ASN A 145 12.04 8.51 -3.31
C ASN A 145 10.68 8.33 -3.97
N ASP A 146 10.58 7.54 -5.05
CA ASP A 146 9.31 7.22 -5.71
C ASP A 146 8.34 6.51 -4.75
N LYS A 147 8.84 5.61 -3.90
CA LYS A 147 8.05 4.90 -2.89
C LYS A 147 7.63 5.77 -1.72
N ARG A 148 8.47 6.73 -1.33
CA ARG A 148 8.12 7.74 -0.34
C ARG A 148 7.06 8.70 -0.90
N ALA A 149 7.22 9.14 -2.14
CA ALA A 149 6.25 9.96 -2.85
C ALA A 149 4.89 9.25 -2.99
N GLU A 150 4.88 7.98 -3.40
CA GLU A 150 3.68 7.13 -3.44
C GLU A 150 2.99 7.10 -2.07
N ALA A 151 3.73 6.86 -0.99
CA ALA A 151 3.17 6.82 0.36
C ALA A 151 2.59 8.17 0.82
N TYR A 152 3.30 9.28 0.61
CA TYR A 152 2.79 10.62 0.92
C TYR A 152 1.57 10.99 0.08
N ALA A 153 1.53 10.60 -1.20
CA ALA A 153 0.36 10.83 -2.04
C ALA A 153 -0.89 10.07 -1.54
N ILE A 154 -0.71 8.84 -1.02
CA ILE A 154 -1.81 8.09 -0.40
C ILE A 154 -2.31 8.80 0.87
N LEU A 155 -1.42 9.33 1.71
CA LEU A 155 -1.81 10.09 2.90
C LEU A 155 -2.60 11.36 2.50
N ALA A 156 -2.11 12.09 1.50
CA ALA A 156 -2.80 13.27 0.97
C ALA A 156 -4.21 12.93 0.47
N GLY A 157 -4.37 11.77 -0.19
CA GLY A 157 -5.69 11.27 -0.60
C GLY A 157 -6.61 10.95 0.57
N LYS A 158 -6.09 10.41 1.68
CA LYS A 158 -6.89 10.22 2.91
C LYS A 158 -7.33 11.54 3.53
N ASP A 159 -6.47 12.54 3.51
CA ASP A 159 -6.79 13.87 4.04
C ASP A 159 -7.77 14.64 3.14
N TRP A 160 -7.69 14.44 1.83
CA TRP A 160 -8.73 14.90 0.91
C TRP A 160 -10.08 14.24 1.24
N ASP A 161 -10.12 12.90 1.36
CA ASP A 161 -11.34 12.16 1.68
C ASP A 161 -11.96 12.59 3.02
N CYS A 162 -11.13 12.88 4.03
CA CYS A 162 -11.56 13.46 5.31
C CYS A 162 -12.35 14.77 5.14
N SER A 163 -11.88 15.69 4.29
CA SER A 163 -12.61 16.94 4.01
C SER A 163 -13.82 16.68 3.11
N TYR A 164 -13.62 15.95 2.02
CA TYR A 164 -14.61 15.72 0.99
C TYR A 164 -15.90 15.08 1.54
N LYS A 165 -15.78 14.08 2.43
CA LYS A 165 -16.93 13.42 3.07
C LYS A 165 -17.83 14.37 3.88
N VAL A 166 -17.29 15.49 4.34
CA VAL A 166 -18.05 16.53 5.05
C VAL A 166 -18.53 17.60 4.08
N THR A 167 -17.66 18.06 3.18
CA THR A 167 -18.01 19.17 2.26
C THR A 167 -19.08 18.79 1.23
N GLU A 168 -19.26 17.49 0.95
CA GLU A 168 -20.30 16.99 0.05
C GLU A 168 -21.61 16.61 0.76
N GLN A 169 -21.72 16.79 2.08
CA GLN A 169 -22.97 16.53 2.79
C GLN A 169 -24.07 17.51 2.35
N PRO A 170 -25.35 17.08 2.25
CA PRO A 170 -26.42 17.92 1.73
C PRO A 170 -26.69 19.21 2.52
N ASP A 171 -26.34 19.25 3.81
CA ASP A 171 -26.48 20.45 4.65
C ASP A 171 -25.26 21.39 4.58
N VAL A 172 -24.17 20.94 3.97
CA VAL A 172 -22.95 21.71 3.70
C VAL A 172 -22.94 22.21 2.25
N LYS A 173 -23.20 21.33 1.28
CA LYS A 173 -23.26 21.65 -0.16
C LYS A 173 -24.68 22.01 -0.57
N ILE A 174 -24.94 23.31 -0.72
CA ILE A 174 -26.26 23.84 -1.07
C ILE A 174 -26.32 24.15 -2.56
N THR A 175 -27.26 23.52 -3.26
CA THR A 175 -27.58 23.85 -4.65
C THR A 175 -28.85 24.71 -4.66
N SER A 176 -28.76 25.93 -5.19
CA SER A 176 -29.91 26.80 -5.44
C SER A 176 -30.16 26.92 -6.94
N THR A 177 -31.42 26.92 -7.36
CA THR A 177 -31.86 27.15 -8.74
C THR A 177 -32.53 28.52 -8.92
N GLU A 178 -32.49 29.36 -7.88
CA GLU A 178 -33.02 30.72 -7.92
C GLU A 178 -32.24 31.54 -8.96
N GLY A 179 -32.88 31.82 -10.10
CA GLY A 179 -32.27 32.54 -11.23
C GLY A 179 -32.12 31.71 -12.52
N GLY A 180 -32.65 30.49 -12.58
CA GLY A 180 -32.70 29.69 -13.82
C GLY A 180 -31.42 28.91 -14.13
N SER A 181 -30.34 29.11 -13.37
CA SER A 181 -29.13 28.29 -13.41
C SER A 181 -28.84 27.69 -12.02
N ALA A 182 -28.37 26.44 -11.99
CA ALA A 182 -27.99 25.79 -10.75
C ALA A 182 -26.68 26.37 -10.22
N LYS A 183 -26.71 26.95 -9.01
CA LYS A 183 -25.55 27.47 -8.31
C LYS A 183 -25.26 26.64 -7.07
N VAL A 184 -24.03 26.11 -6.99
CA VAL A 184 -23.53 25.41 -5.81
C VAL A 184 -22.83 26.41 -4.90
N THR A 185 -23.16 26.36 -3.61
CA THR A 185 -22.51 27.14 -2.54
C THR A 185 -22.21 26.23 -1.36
N TYR A 186 -21.19 26.56 -0.58
CA TYR A 186 -20.76 25.79 0.58
C TYR A 186 -21.01 26.56 1.86
N LYS A 187 -21.83 25.99 2.74
CA LYS A 187 -22.12 26.54 4.07
C LYS A 187 -21.24 25.88 5.11
N LYS A 188 -20.88 26.64 6.14
CA LYS A 188 -20.13 26.12 7.28
C LYS A 188 -20.92 25.00 7.97
N THR A 189 -20.21 24.00 8.50
CA THR A 189 -20.81 22.90 9.25
C THR A 189 -21.55 23.44 10.49
N LYS A 190 -22.57 22.70 10.96
CA LYS A 190 -23.34 23.09 12.14
C LYS A 190 -22.50 23.06 13.41
N ASP A 191 -21.63 22.06 13.56
CA ASP A 191 -20.64 22.00 14.63
C ASP A 191 -19.32 22.61 14.15
N GLN A 192 -18.79 23.57 14.91
CA GLN A 192 -17.49 24.18 14.66
C GLN A 192 -16.36 23.15 14.68
N LYS A 193 -16.48 22.08 15.48
CA LYS A 193 -15.47 21.01 15.54
C LYS A 193 -15.31 20.27 14.22
N ASP A 194 -16.41 20.09 13.48
CA ASP A 194 -16.37 19.44 12.17
C ASP A 194 -15.65 20.33 11.15
N PHE A 195 -15.88 21.65 11.22
CA PHE A 195 -15.14 22.61 10.40
C PHE A 195 -13.64 22.62 10.73
N ASP A 196 -13.30 22.66 12.03
CA ASP A 196 -11.91 22.61 12.48
C ASP A 196 -11.21 21.31 12.04
N ALA A 197 -11.95 20.20 12.01
CA ALA A 197 -11.43 18.90 11.57
C ALA A 197 -11.10 18.90 10.07
N ILE A 198 -12.00 19.38 9.21
CA ILE A 198 -11.73 19.44 7.77
C ILE A 198 -10.62 20.44 7.41
N GLN A 199 -10.50 21.54 8.17
CA GLN A 199 -9.38 22.47 8.01
C GLN A 199 -8.04 21.79 8.31
N LYS A 200 -7.95 21.03 9.41
CA LYS A 200 -6.74 20.26 9.74
C LYS A 200 -6.43 19.21 8.68
N CYS A 201 -7.44 18.53 8.15
CA CYS A 201 -7.27 17.56 7.08
C CYS A 201 -6.71 18.22 5.81
N VAL A 202 -7.28 19.34 5.35
CA VAL A 202 -6.78 20.04 4.16
C VAL A 202 -5.35 20.55 4.33
N VAL A 203 -5.02 21.16 5.48
CA VAL A 203 -3.66 21.64 5.75
C VAL A 203 -2.65 20.49 5.72
N ARG A 204 -2.93 19.40 6.44
CA ARG A 204 -2.05 18.23 6.48
C ARG A 204 -1.93 17.56 5.11
N GLY A 205 -3.04 17.39 4.40
CA GLY A 205 -3.05 16.78 3.07
C GLY A 205 -2.24 17.58 2.05
N LEU A 206 -2.29 18.92 2.10
CA LEU A 206 -1.48 19.77 1.23
C LEU A 206 0.01 19.61 1.53
N GLU A 207 0.41 19.58 2.80
CA GLU A 207 1.80 19.31 3.20
C GLU A 207 2.27 17.94 2.71
N GLU A 208 1.44 16.91 2.84
CA GLU A 208 1.72 15.56 2.36
C GLU A 208 1.85 15.52 0.82
N ALA A 209 0.94 16.17 0.08
CA ALA A 209 1.00 16.25 -1.38
C ALA A 209 2.24 17.01 -1.87
N GLU A 210 2.60 18.12 -1.22
CA GLU A 210 3.81 18.88 -1.55
C GLU A 210 5.09 18.09 -1.23
N THR A 211 5.08 17.36 -0.12
CA THR A 211 6.18 16.47 0.24
C THR A 211 6.33 15.34 -0.78
N ALA A 212 5.23 14.75 -1.25
CA ALA A 212 5.26 13.76 -2.32
C ALA A 212 5.89 14.34 -3.60
N ILE A 213 5.46 15.54 -4.02
CA ILE A 213 6.00 16.24 -5.21
C ILE A 213 7.49 16.56 -5.05
N LYS A 214 7.95 16.86 -3.82
CA LYS A 214 9.37 17.07 -3.53
C LYS A 214 10.20 15.79 -3.71
N TYR A 215 9.66 14.64 -3.34
CA TYR A 215 10.34 13.35 -3.55
C TYR A 215 10.29 12.90 -5.01
N ASP A 216 9.17 13.11 -5.68
CA ASP A 216 8.98 12.82 -7.10
C ASP A 216 8.07 13.87 -7.74
N SER A 217 8.66 14.77 -8.52
CA SER A 217 7.96 15.88 -9.18
C SER A 217 7.06 15.44 -10.33
N ASN A 218 7.16 14.17 -10.75
CA ASN A 218 6.32 13.55 -11.77
C ASN A 218 5.26 12.62 -11.18
N ASN A 219 5.09 12.59 -9.85
CA ASN A 219 4.05 11.80 -9.21
C ASN A 219 2.65 12.36 -9.53
N GLU A 220 1.96 11.74 -10.49
CA GLU A 220 0.64 12.15 -10.98
C GLU A 220 -0.40 12.21 -9.84
N SER A 221 -0.41 11.21 -8.96
CA SER A 221 -1.34 11.14 -7.83
C SER A 221 -1.15 12.29 -6.84
N ALA A 222 0.10 12.67 -6.56
CA ALA A 222 0.40 13.80 -5.68
C ALA A 222 -0.12 15.13 -6.25
N TRP A 223 0.06 15.35 -7.57
CA TRP A 223 -0.50 16.53 -8.24
C TRP A 223 -2.04 16.51 -8.26
N SER A 224 -2.65 15.36 -8.52
CA SER A 224 -4.10 15.20 -8.50
C SER A 224 -4.70 15.49 -7.11
N TYR A 225 -4.11 14.92 -6.05
CA TYR A 225 -4.57 15.22 -4.69
C TYR A 225 -4.28 16.65 -4.27
N LYS A 226 -3.15 17.25 -4.68
CA LYS A 226 -2.91 18.69 -4.47
C LYS A 226 -4.03 19.54 -5.08
N THR A 227 -4.44 19.26 -6.31
CA THR A 227 -5.59 19.93 -6.95
C THR A 227 -6.85 19.79 -6.12
N ASN A 228 -7.20 18.57 -5.74
CA ASN A 228 -8.43 18.30 -5.00
C ASN A 228 -8.43 18.97 -3.62
N LEU A 229 -7.31 18.94 -2.90
CA LEU A 229 -7.15 19.60 -1.61
C LEU A 229 -7.21 21.13 -1.72
N LEU A 230 -6.69 21.72 -2.80
CA LEU A 230 -6.83 23.15 -3.06
C LEU A 230 -8.29 23.52 -3.35
N LEU A 231 -9.05 22.66 -4.05
CA LEU A 231 -10.49 22.85 -4.22
C LEU A 231 -11.22 22.74 -2.87
N GLU A 232 -10.85 21.81 -2.00
CA GLU A 232 -11.37 21.76 -0.63
C GLU A 232 -11.03 23.02 0.17
N ALA A 233 -9.80 23.54 0.05
CA ALA A 233 -9.41 24.80 0.67
C ALA A 233 -10.25 25.99 0.17
N ALA A 234 -10.58 26.02 -1.12
CA ALA A 234 -11.46 27.02 -1.71
C ALA A 234 -12.88 26.94 -1.15
N LYS A 235 -13.44 25.73 -0.98
CA LYS A 235 -14.73 25.52 -0.32
C LYS A 235 -14.69 26.03 1.12
N GLN A 236 -13.64 25.73 1.88
CA GLN A 236 -13.49 26.19 3.27
C GLN A 236 -13.34 27.72 3.37
N ALA A 237 -12.63 28.35 2.42
CA ALA A 237 -12.54 29.80 2.32
C ALA A 237 -13.90 30.44 2.02
N GLU A 238 -14.74 29.81 1.19
CA GLU A 238 -16.13 30.23 0.96
C GLU A 238 -16.95 30.18 2.24
N MET A 239 -16.86 29.09 3.00
CA MET A 239 -17.57 28.90 4.27
C MET A 239 -17.19 29.97 5.32
N ASP A 240 -15.96 30.49 5.25
CA ASP A 240 -15.45 31.57 6.11
C ASP A 240 -15.68 32.98 5.53
N GLY A 241 -16.33 33.11 4.36
CA GLY A 241 -16.58 34.39 3.71
C GLY A 241 -15.32 35.06 3.13
N LYS A 242 -14.24 34.31 2.90
CA LYS A 242 -12.94 34.81 2.45
C LYS A 242 -12.81 34.67 0.92
N ALA A 243 -13.51 35.52 0.18
CA ALA A 243 -13.58 35.46 -1.28
C ALA A 243 -12.20 35.54 -1.98
N ASP A 244 -11.28 36.38 -1.48
CA ASP A 244 -9.94 36.51 -2.07
C ASP A 244 -9.11 35.24 -1.89
N GLN A 245 -9.21 34.59 -0.73
CA GLN A 245 -8.51 33.32 -0.47
C GLN A 245 -9.08 32.20 -1.32
N LYS A 246 -10.41 32.15 -1.46
CA LYS A 246 -11.08 31.20 -2.37
C LYS A 246 -10.51 31.32 -3.79
N ALA A 247 -10.49 32.53 -4.34
CA ALA A 247 -9.98 32.76 -5.70
C ALA A 247 -8.49 32.38 -5.85
N GLN A 248 -7.68 32.61 -4.82
CA GLN A 248 -6.27 32.18 -4.80
C GLN A 248 -6.13 30.65 -4.83
N TYR A 249 -6.90 29.93 -4.02
CA TYR A 249 -6.88 28.47 -4.01
C TYR A 249 -7.37 27.88 -5.33
N GLU A 250 -8.44 28.42 -5.92
CA GLU A 250 -8.93 28.00 -7.25
C GLU A 250 -7.87 28.19 -8.34
N LYS A 251 -7.15 29.33 -8.32
CA LYS A 251 -6.04 29.57 -9.25
C LYS A 251 -4.90 28.56 -9.07
N GLN A 252 -4.54 28.25 -7.82
CA GLN A 252 -3.52 27.23 -7.55
C GLN A 252 -3.99 25.83 -7.98
N ALA A 253 -5.27 25.52 -7.77
CA ALA A 253 -5.87 24.25 -8.17
C ALA A 253 -5.84 24.06 -9.69
N ASP A 254 -6.13 25.11 -10.47
CA ASP A 254 -6.02 25.09 -11.93
C ASP A 254 -4.58 24.79 -12.39
N VAL A 255 -3.58 25.44 -11.78
CA VAL A 255 -2.16 25.18 -12.08
C VAL A 255 -1.77 23.73 -11.76
N ALA A 256 -2.11 23.25 -10.56
CA ALA A 256 -1.85 21.88 -10.15
C ALA A 256 -2.59 20.87 -11.05
N GLY A 257 -3.83 21.18 -11.43
CA GLY A 257 -4.69 20.32 -12.25
C GLY A 257 -4.16 20.17 -13.67
N LYS A 258 -3.69 21.26 -14.28
CA LYS A 258 -2.99 21.23 -15.57
C LYS A 258 -1.75 20.34 -15.52
N ARG A 259 -0.99 20.39 -14.43
CA ARG A 259 0.18 19.53 -14.25
C ARG A 259 -0.21 18.05 -14.09
N ALA A 260 -1.23 17.75 -13.29
CA ALA A 260 -1.75 16.39 -13.16
C ALA A 260 -2.25 15.84 -14.51
N GLY A 261 -3.00 16.64 -15.26
CA GLY A 261 -3.49 16.27 -16.59
C GLY A 261 -2.37 15.99 -17.59
N ALA A 262 -1.32 16.83 -17.61
CA ALA A 262 -0.16 16.61 -18.47
C ALA A 262 0.55 15.29 -18.13
N LEU A 263 0.74 14.97 -16.84
CA LEU A 263 1.34 13.71 -16.40
C LEU A 263 0.49 12.49 -16.77
N ALA A 264 -0.83 12.59 -16.61
CA ALA A 264 -1.77 11.54 -17.02
C ALA A 264 -1.73 11.29 -18.53
N ASP A 265 -1.66 12.35 -19.35
CA ASP A 265 -1.50 12.24 -20.79
C ASP A 265 -0.16 11.62 -21.20
N GLU A 266 0.93 11.99 -20.52
CA GLU A 266 2.25 11.37 -20.74
C GLU A 266 2.24 9.88 -20.41
N ARG A 267 1.61 9.47 -19.29
CA ARG A 267 1.46 8.07 -18.90
C ARG A 267 0.65 7.30 -19.94
N ARG A 268 -0.52 7.80 -20.31
CA ARG A 268 -1.38 7.17 -21.33
C ARG A 268 -0.63 6.95 -22.66
N LYS A 269 0.09 7.96 -23.14
CA LYS A 269 0.89 7.83 -24.38
C LYS A 269 2.00 6.77 -24.26
N LYS A 270 2.63 6.64 -23.08
CA LYS A 270 3.63 5.61 -22.83
C LYS A 270 3.03 4.20 -22.80
N GLU A 271 1.85 4.05 -22.18
CA GLU A 271 1.09 2.79 -22.14
C GLU A 271 0.67 2.38 -23.57
N GLU A 272 0.07 3.30 -24.34
CA GLU A 272 -0.30 3.07 -25.75
C GLU A 272 0.90 2.68 -26.62
N ALA A 273 2.06 3.33 -26.44
CA ALA A 273 3.28 2.99 -27.17
C ALA A 273 3.84 1.61 -26.77
N ALA A 274 3.77 1.25 -25.50
CA ALA A 274 4.20 -0.06 -25.01
C ALA A 274 3.31 -1.18 -25.54
N ASP A 275 1.99 -0.98 -25.56
CA ASP A 275 1.02 -1.93 -26.10
C ASP A 275 1.19 -2.09 -27.62
N ALA A 276 1.41 -0.99 -28.35
CA ALA A 276 1.69 -1.03 -29.78
C ALA A 276 2.98 -1.82 -30.07
N ALA A 277 4.04 -1.60 -29.28
CA ALA A 277 5.30 -2.34 -29.41
C ALA A 277 5.13 -3.85 -29.11
N ALA A 278 4.35 -4.20 -28.07
CA ALA A 278 4.06 -5.58 -27.69
C ALA A 278 3.13 -6.31 -28.68
N GLY A 279 2.31 -5.58 -29.44
CA GLY A 279 1.38 -6.11 -30.44
C GLY A 279 1.96 -6.34 -31.83
N THR A 280 3.17 -5.82 -32.13
CA THR A 280 3.85 -6.06 -33.41
C THR A 280 4.49 -7.45 -33.42
N PRO A 281 4.12 -8.39 -34.32
CA PRO A 281 4.86 -9.63 -34.47
C PRO A 281 6.25 -9.32 -35.01
N THR A 282 7.28 -9.79 -34.32
CA THR A 282 8.67 -9.73 -34.81
C THR A 282 8.76 -10.47 -36.14
N PRO A 283 9.33 -9.87 -37.21
CA PRO A 283 9.49 -10.54 -38.50
C PRO A 283 10.46 -11.74 -38.43
#